data_AF-A0A921NJW7-F1
#
_entry.id   AF-A0A921NJW7-F1
#
_cell.length_a   1.000
_cell.length_b   1.000
_cell.length_c   1.000
_cell.angle_alpha   90.00
_cell.angle_beta   90.00
_cell.angle_gamma   90.00
#
_symmetry.space_group_name_H-M   'P 1'
#
loop_
_entity.id
_entity.type
_entity.pdbx_description
1 polymer ?
#
loop_
_entity_poly.entity_id
_entity_poly.type
_entity_poly.pdbx_seq_one_letter_code
_entity_poly.pdbx_strand_id
1 'polypeptide(L)'
;KELAYQSLINTLGEREYLADYAHKLTYIPIVTRELHPGALNGRITALIENGELERAAGVELTAQDSRVLICGNPQMVDDTRQLLKQRDMQLSLSRRPGQVAVENYW
;
A
#
# COMPACT_ATOMS: atom_id res chain seq x y z
N LYS A 1 7.89 17.93 2.69
CA LYS A 1 9.08 17.07 2.83
C LYS A 1 8.64 15.67 2.44
N GLU A 2 9.32 15.02 1.50
CA GLU A 2 9.02 13.61 1.16
C GLU A 2 9.16 12.73 2.40
N LEU A 3 8.38 11.65 2.46
CA LEU A 3 8.41 10.65 3.54
C LEU A 3 8.20 11.23 4.97
N ALA A 4 7.27 12.19 5.11
CA ALA A 4 7.03 12.94 6.34
C ALA A 4 6.83 12.09 7.62
N TYR A 5 6.31 10.86 7.49
CA TYR A 5 6.03 9.97 8.61
C TYR A 5 7.06 8.86 8.80
N GLN A 6 8.11 8.76 7.98
CA GLN A 6 9.05 7.65 8.04
C GLN A 6 9.71 7.51 9.42
N SER A 7 10.18 8.61 10.01
CA SER A 7 10.74 8.58 11.36
C SER A 7 9.73 8.08 12.40
N LEU A 8 8.47 8.52 12.31
CA LEU A 8 7.40 8.05 13.20
C LEU A 8 7.15 6.55 13.02
N ILE A 9 7.01 6.08 11.78
CA ILE A 9 6.74 4.68 11.46
C ILE A 9 7.86 3.77 11.98
N ASN A 10 9.12 4.17 11.79
CA ASN A 10 10.28 3.41 12.26
C ASN A 10 10.31 3.25 13.79
N THR A 11 9.71 4.18 14.55
CA THR A 11 9.62 4.10 16.02
C THR A 11 8.45 3.25 16.51
N LEU A 12 7.54 2.79 15.63
CA LEU A 12 6.36 2.04 16.08
C LEU A 12 6.73 0.71 16.76
N GLY A 13 7.79 0.05 16.30
CA GLY A 13 8.26 -1.20 16.90
C GLY A 13 8.88 -1.04 18.28
N GLU A 14 9.29 0.18 18.65
CA GLU A 14 9.89 0.49 19.95
C GLU A 14 8.82 0.77 21.03
N ARG A 15 7.55 0.88 20.64
CA ARG A 15 6.45 1.14 21.57
C ARG A 15 6.08 -0.14 22.28
N GLU A 16 6.11 -0.10 23.61
CA GLU A 16 5.85 -1.27 24.48
C GLU A 16 4.57 -2.04 24.09
N TYR A 17 3.47 -1.33 23.82
CA TYR A 17 2.19 -1.93 23.45
C TYR A 17 2.10 -2.45 21.99
N LEU A 18 3.12 -2.19 21.16
CA LEU A 18 3.23 -2.70 19.78
C LEU A 18 4.40 -3.64 19.56
N ALA A 19 5.33 -3.75 20.50
CA ALA A 19 6.58 -4.50 20.35
C ALA A 19 6.34 -5.95 19.88
N ASP A 20 5.37 -6.63 20.50
CA ASP A 20 5.00 -8.01 20.15
C ASP A 20 4.41 -8.15 18.74
N TYR A 21 3.92 -7.06 18.14
CA TYR A 21 3.29 -7.05 16.82
C TYR A 21 4.15 -6.37 15.74
N ALA A 22 5.28 -5.77 16.12
CA ALA A 22 6.11 -4.97 15.22
C ALA A 22 6.52 -5.76 13.96
N HIS A 23 6.81 -7.07 14.12
CA HIS A 23 7.17 -7.98 13.05
C HIS A 23 6.09 -8.17 11.96
N LYS A 24 4.83 -7.75 12.23
CA LYS A 24 3.72 -7.84 11.27
C LYS A 24 3.65 -6.65 10.31
N LEU A 25 4.39 -5.57 10.60
CA LEU A 25 4.38 -4.34 9.80
C LEU A 25 5.59 -4.28 8.87
N THR A 26 5.32 -4.26 7.57
CA THR A 26 6.32 -3.95 6.55
C THR A 26 6.08 -2.54 6.02
N TYR A 27 7.07 -1.66 6.13
CA TYR A 27 7.01 -0.31 5.60
C TYR A 27 7.85 -0.18 4.31
N ILE A 28 7.20 0.22 3.22
CA ILE A 28 7.84 0.37 1.90
C ILE A 28 7.61 1.82 1.43
N PRO A 29 8.61 2.70 1.55
CA PRO A 29 8.51 4.04 0.99
C PRO A 29 8.63 4.00 -0.54
N ILE A 30 7.84 4.83 -1.22
CA ILE A 30 7.84 4.97 -2.68
C ILE A 30 8.00 6.45 -3.02
N VAL A 31 8.97 6.78 -3.86
CA VAL A 31 9.25 8.16 -4.32
C VAL A 31 9.16 8.19 -5.83
N THR A 32 8.36 9.09 -6.41
CA THR A 32 8.09 9.08 -7.86
C THR A 32 9.05 9.93 -8.69
N ARG A 33 9.67 10.97 -8.10
CA ARG A 33 10.37 12.03 -8.86
C ARG A 33 11.90 11.95 -8.83
N GLU A 34 12.46 11.21 -7.88
CA GLU A 34 13.90 11.07 -7.69
C GLU A 34 14.24 9.72 -7.06
N LEU A 35 15.49 9.29 -7.23
CA LEU A 35 16.00 8.13 -6.52
C LEU A 35 16.26 8.50 -5.07
N HIS A 36 15.63 7.75 -4.15
CA HIS A 36 15.80 7.93 -2.73
C HIS A 36 16.31 6.61 -2.12
N PRO A 37 17.42 6.61 -1.35
CA PRO A 37 17.94 5.39 -0.71
C PRO A 37 16.86 4.70 0.13
N GLY A 38 16.73 3.39 -0.04
CA GLY A 38 15.77 2.57 0.70
C GLY A 38 14.30 2.74 0.29
N ALA A 39 14.00 3.43 -0.81
CA ALA A 39 12.65 3.56 -1.37
C ALA A 39 12.56 2.96 -2.77
N LEU A 40 11.38 2.46 -3.13
CA LEU A 40 11.07 2.15 -4.52
C LEU A 40 10.87 3.45 -5.32
N ASN A 41 11.17 3.40 -6.61
CA ASN A 41 11.02 4.54 -7.50
C ASN A 41 9.93 4.27 -8.55
N GLY A 42 8.87 5.09 -8.56
CA GLY A 42 7.78 4.96 -9.53
C GLY A 42 6.40 5.18 -8.92
N ARG A 43 5.36 5.10 -9.76
CA ARG A 43 3.96 5.17 -9.30
C ARG A 43 3.53 3.80 -8.78
N ILE A 44 2.64 3.78 -7.79
CA ILE A 44 2.13 2.55 -7.16
C ILE A 44 1.56 1.56 -8.18
N THR A 45 0.86 2.04 -9.21
CA THR A 45 0.27 1.21 -10.27
C THR A 45 1.35 0.44 -11.05
N ALA A 46 2.38 1.13 -11.52
CA ALA A 46 3.49 0.50 -12.23
C ALA A 46 4.24 -0.52 -11.36
N LEU A 47 4.42 -0.22 -10.07
CA LEU A 47 5.09 -1.11 -9.11
C LEU A 47 4.27 -2.35 -8.76
N ILE A 48 2.93 -2.27 -8.85
CA ILE A 48 2.05 -3.44 -8.75
C ILE A 48 2.11 -4.24 -10.06
N GLU A 49 2.00 -3.59 -11.21
CA GLU A 49 2.01 -4.26 -12.53
C GLU A 49 3.30 -5.03 -12.79
N ASN A 50 4.46 -4.45 -12.44
CA ASN A 50 5.76 -5.09 -12.62
C ASN A 50 6.17 -6.00 -11.44
N GLY A 51 5.34 -6.09 -10.41
CA GLY A 51 5.52 -6.91 -9.21
C GLY A 51 6.62 -6.45 -8.25
N GLU A 52 7.22 -5.27 -8.44
CA GLU A 52 8.26 -4.75 -7.52
C GLU A 52 7.71 -4.53 -6.12
N LEU A 53 6.46 -4.06 -6.00
CA LEU A 53 5.82 -3.87 -4.71
C LEU A 53 5.68 -5.20 -3.95
N GLU A 54 5.18 -6.24 -4.63
CA GLU A 54 4.97 -7.57 -4.05
C GLU A 54 6.31 -8.21 -3.64
N ARG A 55 7.35 -8.07 -4.48
CA ARG A 55 8.71 -8.53 -4.15
C ARG A 55 9.30 -7.81 -2.95
N ALA A 56 9.12 -6.48 -2.87
CA ALA A 56 9.60 -5.70 -1.74
C ALA A 56 8.82 -6.02 -0.45
N ALA A 57 7.53 -6.34 -0.56
CA ALA A 57 6.69 -6.72 0.57
C ALA A 57 6.91 -8.18 1.01
N GLY A 58 7.45 -9.03 0.14
CA GLY A 58 7.57 -10.47 0.38
C GLY A 58 6.23 -11.21 0.38
N VAL A 59 5.17 -10.59 -0.15
CA VAL A 59 3.81 -11.14 -0.19
C VAL A 59 3.13 -10.78 -1.51
N GLU A 60 2.29 -11.68 -2.02
CA GLU A 60 1.49 -11.46 -3.22
C GLU A 60 0.16 -10.76 -2.89
N LEU A 61 -0.32 -9.94 -3.82
CA LEU A 61 -1.63 -9.31 -3.78
C LEU A 61 -2.64 -10.20 -4.50
N THR A 62 -3.42 -10.94 -3.73
CA THR A 62 -4.42 -11.90 -4.23
C THR A 62 -5.82 -11.58 -3.69
N ALA A 63 -6.86 -11.93 -4.46
CA ALA A 63 -8.24 -11.75 -4.01
C ALA A 63 -8.60 -12.62 -2.78
N GLN A 64 -7.88 -13.72 -2.58
CA GLN A 64 -8.10 -14.65 -1.47
C GLN A 64 -7.50 -14.12 -0.17
N ASP A 65 -6.24 -13.69 -0.20
CA ASP A 65 -5.45 -13.45 1.02
C ASP A 65 -5.20 -11.96 1.32
N SER A 66 -5.58 -11.07 0.41
CA SER A 66 -5.31 -9.64 0.57
C SER A 66 -6.57 -8.80 0.84
N ARG A 67 -6.37 -7.73 1.59
CA ARG A 67 -7.27 -6.59 1.73
C ARG A 67 -6.47 -5.32 1.51
N VAL A 68 -6.99 -4.40 0.72
CA VAL A 68 -6.27 -3.19 0.30
C VAL A 68 -7.09 -1.97 0.66
N LEU A 69 -6.46 -1.05 1.40
CA LEU A 69 -7.00 0.28 1.63
C LEU A 69 -6.21 1.27 0.78
N ILE A 70 -6.90 2.07 -0.02
CA ILE A 70 -6.29 3.05 -0.93
C ILE A 70 -6.77 4.44 -0.50
N CYS A 71 -5.85 5.32 -0.15
CA CYS A 71 -6.15 6.71 0.16
C CYS A 71 -5.15 7.64 -0.53
N GLY A 72 -5.64 8.74 -1.10
CA GLY A 72 -4.80 9.75 -1.71
C GLY A 72 -5.53 10.58 -2.76
N ASN A 73 -4.78 11.02 -3.78
CA ASN A 73 -5.37 11.80 -4.86
C ASN A 73 -6.37 10.95 -5.68
N PRO A 74 -7.50 11.53 -6.15
CA PRO A 74 -8.55 10.79 -6.85
C PRO A 74 -8.05 9.97 -8.05
N GLN A 75 -7.14 10.52 -8.85
CA GLN A 75 -6.61 9.84 -10.03
C GLN A 75 -5.87 8.54 -9.65
N MET A 76 -4.98 8.61 -8.65
CA MET A 76 -4.25 7.45 -8.16
C MET A 76 -5.18 6.40 -7.55
N VAL A 77 -6.20 6.85 -6.81
CA VAL A 77 -7.21 5.95 -6.22
C VAL A 77 -7.95 5.19 -7.31
N ASP A 78 -8.46 5.89 -8.34
CA ASP A 78 -9.20 5.27 -9.43
C ASP A 78 -8.32 4.35 -10.28
N ASP A 79 -7.09 4.75 -10.63
CA ASP A 79 -6.16 3.93 -11.41
C ASP A 79 -5.80 2.64 -10.65
N THR A 80 -5.47 2.76 -9.37
CA THR A 80 -5.12 1.60 -8.53
C THR A 80 -6.31 0.67 -8.35
N ARG A 81 -7.52 1.22 -8.14
CA ARG A 81 -8.75 0.42 -8.05
C ARG A 81 -9.04 -0.34 -9.35
N GLN A 82 -8.86 0.29 -10.51
CA GLN A 82 -9.06 -0.37 -11.80
C GLN A 82 -8.05 -1.51 -12.01
N LEU A 83 -6.79 -1.29 -11.66
CA LEU A 83 -5.74 -2.31 -11.72
C LEU A 83 -6.07 -3.51 -10.81
N LEU A 84 -6.45 -3.27 -9.56
CA LEU A 84 -6.81 -4.34 -8.62
C LEU A 84 -8.08 -5.10 -9.07
N LYS A 85 -9.02 -4.43 -9.73
CA LYS A 85 -10.20 -5.08 -10.31
C LYS A 85 -9.82 -6.10 -11.39
N GLN A 86 -8.75 -5.88 -12.15
CA GLN A 86 -8.23 -6.85 -13.12
C GLN A 86 -7.61 -8.09 -12.45
N ARG A 87 -7.26 -7.99 -11.16
CA ARG A 87 -6.81 -9.10 -10.30
C ARG A 87 -7.94 -9.70 -9.45
N ASP A 88 -9.19 -9.53 -9.88
CA ASP A 88 -10.40 -9.98 -9.20
C ASP A 88 -10.64 -9.39 -7.79
N MET A 89 -9.91 -8.34 -7.42
CA MET A 89 -10.10 -7.64 -6.15
C MET A 89 -11.17 -6.56 -6.29
N GLN A 90 -12.32 -6.78 -5.65
CA GLN A 90 -13.48 -5.91 -5.80
C GLN A 90 -13.60 -4.91 -4.63
N LEU A 91 -14.32 -3.81 -4.87
CA LEU A 91 -14.70 -2.89 -3.80
C LEU A 91 -15.52 -3.61 -2.73
N SER A 92 -15.17 -3.35 -1.48
CA SER A 92 -15.94 -3.80 -0.33
C SER A 92 -17.11 -2.86 -0.10
N LEU A 93 -18.32 -3.40 -0.23
CA LEU A 93 -19.59 -2.70 -0.02
C LEU A 93 -20.33 -3.36 1.13
N SER A 94 -21.21 -2.61 1.82
CA SER A 94 -21.95 -3.13 2.99
C SER A 94 -22.73 -4.42 2.73
N ARG A 95 -23.23 -4.62 1.51
CA ARG A 95 -23.98 -5.82 1.09
C ARG A 95 -23.18 -6.79 0.23
N ARG A 96 -21.96 -6.43 -0.14
CA ARG A 96 -21.07 -7.24 -1.00
C ARG A 96 -19.64 -7.06 -0.48
N PRO A 97 -19.19 -7.91 0.46
CA PRO A 97 -17.82 -7.89 0.92
C PRO A 97 -16.85 -8.04 -0.25
N GLY A 98 -15.79 -7.24 -0.23
CA GLY A 98 -14.74 -7.23 -1.22
C GLY A 98 -13.40 -6.96 -0.54
N GLN A 99 -12.36 -6.84 -1.35
CA GLN A 99 -11.00 -6.70 -0.87
C GLN A 99 -10.57 -5.25 -0.73
N VAL A 100 -11.17 -4.34 -1.49
CA VAL A 100 -10.68 -2.97 -1.66
C VAL A 100 -11.59 -1.96 -0.94
N ALA A 101 -11.00 -1.13 -0.09
CA ALA A 101 -11.63 0.08 0.45
C ALA A 101 -10.89 1.31 -0.09
N VAL A 102 -11.62 2.37 -0.43
CA VAL A 102 -11.05 3.58 -1.04
C VAL A 102 -11.52 4.84 -0.31
N GLU A 103 -10.63 5.83 -0.22
CA GLU A 103 -10.90 7.17 0.28
C GLU A 103 -10.18 8.20 -0.58
N ASN A 104 -10.90 9.18 -1.11
CA ASN A 104 -10.27 10.31 -1.81
C ASN A 104 -9.91 11.39 -0.80
N TYR A 105 -8.69 11.91 -0.89
CA TYR A 105 -8.23 12.92 0.05
C TYR A 105 -8.73 14.34 -0.28
N TRP A 106 -9.09 14.61 -1.55
CA TRP A 106 -9.70 15.84 -2.03
C TRP A 106 -10.60 15.60 -3.25
#